data_AF-A0A1I5HE43-F1
#
_entry.id   AF-A0A1I5HE43-F1
#
_cell.length_a   1.000
_cell.length_b   1.000
_cell.length_c   1.000
_cell.angle_alpha   90.00
_cell.angle_beta   90.00
_cell.angle_gamma   90.00
#
_symmetry.space_group_name_H-M   'P 1'
#
loop_
_entity.id
_entity.type
_entity.pdbx_description
1 polymer ?
#
loop_
_entity_poly.entity_id
_entity_poly.type
_entity_poly.pdbx_seq_one_letter_code
_entity_poly.pdbx_strand_id
1 'polypeptide(L)'
;MAKATLQDLSTQLLNESDGNKFAKLKDKLIKQYGATDTTQVLDVLTTYTREGKLLHWRNFLMTDIIRLVPQNDRQYAAFFEWAVTVPKLTYWAIDGLLKTKGKQSYDQLIALATNEQLPVDNRAKAIKSLALHSQQPFDRQLPADPGYWKITDLRLEEILTWQKNGYQTGAGYAPPATHPALKQPLTTLDTIAAKLEKKLQQRRASHQDPSNPSDWLIVAADSDIQAIDSKWQLPVTYRTFLQHFSPLRVMIDNGDVFPAGLDLYGAADLIKRQDGYAYNSVKQEKILDWPENYLVIADAGGDPFCIDLTTEQGVIYTSMHGMGTWEFELYAASFLEFLRELEQNA
;
A
#
# COMPACT_ATOMS: atom_id res chain seq x y z
N MET A 1 -6.46 -39.31 -12.37
CA MET A 1 -5.01 -39.36 -12.04
C MET A 1 -4.86 -39.42 -10.53
N ALA A 2 -4.00 -40.31 -10.01
CA ALA A 2 -3.78 -40.43 -8.56
C ALA A 2 -3.23 -39.12 -7.95
N LYS A 3 -3.64 -38.79 -6.72
CA LYS A 3 -3.10 -37.64 -5.98
C LYS A 3 -1.62 -37.92 -5.72
N ALA A 4 -0.73 -37.04 -6.19
CA ALA A 4 0.70 -37.14 -5.90
C ALA A 4 0.91 -37.03 -4.38
N THR A 5 1.76 -37.88 -3.80
CA THR A 5 1.99 -37.86 -2.35
C THR A 5 2.74 -36.59 -1.94
N LEU A 6 2.70 -36.23 -0.65
CA LEU A 6 3.48 -35.11 -0.12
C LEU A 6 4.98 -35.30 -0.41
N GLN A 7 5.48 -36.52 -0.22
CA GLN A 7 6.88 -36.86 -0.48
C GLN A 7 7.27 -36.68 -1.96
N ASP A 8 6.38 -37.07 -2.89
CA ASP A 8 6.61 -36.86 -4.32
C ASP A 8 6.71 -35.37 -4.66
N LEU A 9 5.78 -34.56 -4.14
CA LEU A 9 5.75 -33.12 -4.39
C LEU A 9 6.96 -32.43 -3.76
N SER A 10 7.35 -32.81 -2.54
CA SER A 10 8.56 -32.30 -1.86
C SER A 10 9.82 -32.58 -2.70
N THR A 11 9.98 -33.82 -3.15
CA THR A 11 11.15 -34.25 -3.94
C THR A 11 11.19 -33.53 -5.30
N GLN A 12 10.05 -33.37 -5.96
CA GLN A 12 9.94 -32.62 -7.22
C GLN A 12 10.30 -31.15 -7.01
N LEU A 13 9.75 -30.53 -5.95
CA LEU A 13 9.98 -29.12 -5.65
C LEU A 13 11.46 -28.82 -5.40
N LEU A 14 12.15 -29.63 -4.57
CA LEU A 14 13.57 -29.45 -4.23
C LEU A 14 14.52 -29.60 -5.43
N ASN A 15 14.14 -30.42 -6.42
CA ASN A 15 14.94 -30.68 -7.61
C ASN A 15 14.59 -29.79 -8.81
N GLU A 16 13.52 -29.00 -8.72
CA GLU A 16 13.06 -28.16 -9.82
C GLU A 16 14.02 -26.99 -10.08
N SER A 17 14.26 -26.72 -11.36
CA SER A 17 15.12 -25.65 -11.88
C SER A 17 14.37 -24.66 -12.78
N ASP A 18 13.13 -24.95 -13.16
CA ASP A 18 12.23 -24.06 -13.86
C ASP A 18 11.31 -23.32 -12.87
N GLY A 19 11.36 -21.98 -12.88
CA GLY A 19 10.57 -21.16 -11.96
C GLY A 19 9.06 -21.30 -12.12
N ASN A 20 8.55 -21.51 -13.34
CA ASN A 20 7.12 -21.65 -13.59
C ASN A 20 6.60 -22.99 -13.08
N LYS A 21 7.38 -24.06 -13.26
CA LYS A 21 7.06 -25.38 -12.70
C LYS A 21 7.18 -25.36 -11.19
N PHE A 22 8.21 -24.70 -10.64
CA PHE A 22 8.38 -24.54 -9.20
C PHE A 22 7.14 -23.88 -8.57
N ALA A 23 6.67 -22.77 -9.15
CA ALA A 23 5.46 -22.08 -8.70
C ALA A 23 4.25 -23.02 -8.65
N LYS A 24 4.01 -23.76 -9.74
CA LYS A 24 2.90 -24.72 -9.83
C LYS A 24 3.01 -25.86 -8.82
N LEU A 25 4.21 -26.38 -8.58
CA LEU A 25 4.47 -27.43 -7.60
C LEU A 25 4.25 -26.93 -6.16
N LYS A 26 4.76 -25.75 -5.84
CA LYS A 26 4.54 -25.06 -4.55
C LYS A 26 3.06 -24.87 -4.27
N ASP A 27 2.32 -24.30 -5.22
CA ASP A 27 0.89 -24.04 -5.05
C ASP A 27 0.10 -25.33 -4.91
N LYS A 28 0.47 -26.37 -5.65
CA LYS A 28 -0.11 -27.71 -5.52
C LYS A 28 0.16 -28.32 -4.14
N LEU A 29 1.39 -28.23 -3.63
CA LEU A 29 1.77 -28.71 -2.30
C LEU A 29 0.92 -28.04 -1.22
N ILE A 30 0.87 -26.71 -1.22
CA ILE A 30 0.11 -25.92 -0.24
C ILE A 30 -1.38 -26.23 -0.34
N LYS A 31 -1.95 -26.24 -1.55
CA LYS A 31 -3.38 -26.50 -1.74
C LYS A 31 -3.79 -27.91 -1.29
N GLN A 32 -2.92 -28.91 -1.49
CA GLN A 32 -3.28 -30.30 -1.21
C GLN A 32 -3.03 -30.75 0.23
N TYR A 33 -2.08 -30.10 0.91
CA TYR A 33 -1.54 -30.56 2.20
C TYR A 33 -1.39 -29.45 3.24
N GLY A 34 -1.49 -28.17 2.87
CA GLY A 34 -1.25 -27.04 3.78
C GLY A 34 -2.22 -26.94 4.95
N ALA A 35 -3.41 -27.56 4.86
CA ALA A 35 -4.41 -27.59 5.94
C ALA A 35 -4.37 -28.88 6.78
N THR A 36 -3.91 -30.00 6.22
CA THR A 36 -3.93 -31.33 6.87
C THR A 36 -2.57 -31.76 7.41
N ASP A 37 -1.49 -31.31 6.76
CA ASP A 37 -0.11 -31.71 7.01
C ASP A 37 0.79 -30.45 7.08
N THR A 38 0.29 -29.39 7.73
CA THR A 38 0.90 -28.06 7.76
C THR A 38 2.36 -28.09 8.21
N THR A 39 2.69 -28.88 9.24
CA THR A 39 4.06 -29.01 9.76
C THR A 39 5.01 -29.57 8.70
N GLN A 40 4.60 -30.61 7.97
CA GLN A 40 5.40 -31.22 6.92
C GLN A 40 5.55 -30.27 5.72
N VAL A 41 4.49 -29.54 5.36
CA VAL A 41 4.58 -28.51 4.32
C VAL A 41 5.55 -27.40 4.73
N LEU A 42 5.46 -26.91 5.97
CA LEU A 42 6.38 -25.90 6.49
C LEU A 42 7.83 -26.38 6.52
N ASP A 43 8.09 -27.64 6.88
CA ASP A 43 9.42 -28.24 6.81
C ASP A 43 9.99 -28.21 5.39
N VAL A 44 9.19 -28.60 4.39
CA VAL A 44 9.59 -28.53 2.97
C VAL A 44 9.90 -27.09 2.54
N LEU A 45 9.02 -26.13 2.85
CA LEU A 45 9.19 -24.74 2.42
C LEU A 45 10.37 -24.05 3.12
N THR A 46 10.55 -24.27 4.42
CA THR A 46 11.67 -23.69 5.18
C THR A 46 13.01 -24.32 4.76
N THR A 47 13.04 -25.63 4.48
CA THR A 47 14.21 -26.32 3.90
C THR A 47 14.54 -25.75 2.53
N TYR A 48 13.56 -25.60 1.63
CA TYR A 48 13.80 -25.00 0.32
C TYR A 48 14.31 -23.56 0.43
N THR A 49 13.81 -22.78 1.38
CA THR A 49 14.30 -21.41 1.60
C THR A 49 15.79 -21.37 1.98
N ARG A 50 16.27 -22.38 2.72
CA ARG A 50 17.68 -22.51 3.10
C ARG A 50 18.56 -23.02 1.96
N GLU A 51 18.09 -24.03 1.23
CA GLU A 51 18.94 -24.88 0.38
C GLU A 51 18.57 -24.84 -1.10
N GLY A 52 17.37 -24.39 -1.44
CA GLY A 52 16.80 -24.47 -2.79
C GLY A 52 17.61 -23.73 -3.85
N LYS A 53 17.71 -24.31 -5.05
CA LYS A 53 18.58 -23.80 -6.12
C LYS A 53 18.09 -22.48 -6.74
N LEU A 54 16.78 -22.24 -6.73
CA LEU A 54 16.19 -21.02 -7.28
C LEU A 54 16.22 -19.90 -6.25
N LEU A 55 17.32 -19.14 -6.21
CA LEU A 55 17.56 -18.10 -5.21
C LEU A 55 16.44 -17.06 -5.11
N HIS A 56 15.91 -16.61 -6.26
CA HIS A 56 14.81 -15.64 -6.30
C HIS A 56 13.46 -16.21 -5.84
N TRP A 57 13.30 -17.53 -5.78
CA TRP A 57 12.09 -18.14 -5.23
C TRP A 57 12.11 -18.22 -3.71
N ARG A 58 13.30 -18.17 -3.09
CA ARG A 58 13.45 -18.27 -1.62
C ARG A 58 12.72 -17.15 -0.89
N ASN A 59 12.78 -15.91 -1.40
CA ASN A 59 12.03 -14.80 -0.81
C ASN A 59 10.52 -14.89 -1.10
N PHE A 60 10.10 -15.35 -2.29
CA PHE A 60 8.68 -15.54 -2.59
C PHE A 60 8.00 -16.59 -1.70
N LEU A 61 8.74 -17.60 -1.24
CA LEU A 61 8.21 -18.58 -0.27
C LEU A 61 7.86 -17.97 1.08
N MET A 62 8.47 -16.84 1.46
CA MET A 62 8.33 -16.28 2.80
C MET A 62 6.88 -15.91 3.13
N THR A 63 6.16 -15.33 2.17
CA THR A 63 4.73 -15.00 2.31
C THR A 63 3.89 -16.24 2.58
N ASP A 64 4.15 -17.33 1.86
CA ASP A 64 3.44 -18.60 2.05
C ASP A 64 3.76 -19.24 3.41
N ILE A 65 5.04 -19.22 3.82
CA ILE A 65 5.48 -19.73 5.13
C ILE A 65 4.80 -18.92 6.24
N ILE A 66 4.85 -17.59 6.18
CA ILE A 66 4.22 -16.71 7.18
C ILE A 66 2.71 -16.98 7.26
N ARG A 67 2.03 -17.21 6.14
CA ARG A 67 0.59 -17.54 6.13
C ARG A 67 0.30 -18.87 6.86
N LEU A 68 1.13 -19.88 6.66
CA LEU A 68 0.95 -21.22 7.24
C LEU A 68 1.37 -21.31 8.71
N VAL A 69 2.37 -20.54 9.15
CA VAL A 69 2.82 -20.53 10.56
C VAL A 69 1.70 -19.97 11.46
N PRO A 70 1.29 -20.67 12.52
CA PRO A 70 0.32 -20.15 13.49
C PRO A 70 0.87 -18.93 14.25
N GLN A 71 -0.04 -18.05 14.72
CA GLN A 71 0.35 -16.90 15.54
C GLN A 71 1.03 -17.37 16.84
N ASN A 72 2.14 -16.75 17.21
CA ASN A 72 2.95 -17.06 18.40
C ASN A 72 3.53 -18.48 18.44
N ASP A 73 3.60 -19.18 17.29
CA ASP A 73 4.26 -20.47 17.22
C ASP A 73 5.79 -20.29 17.25
N ARG A 74 6.37 -20.56 18.43
CA ARG A 74 7.80 -20.41 18.67
C ARG A 74 8.64 -21.47 17.97
N GLN A 75 8.05 -22.56 17.47
CA GLN A 75 8.79 -23.60 16.74
C GLN A 75 9.56 -23.02 15.55
N TYR A 76 9.01 -22.02 14.88
CA TYR A 76 9.60 -21.40 13.69
C TYR A 76 10.36 -20.10 13.99
N ALA A 77 10.47 -19.68 15.25
CA ALA A 77 11.17 -18.45 15.62
C ALA A 77 12.64 -18.47 15.15
N ALA A 78 13.35 -19.58 15.38
CA ALA A 78 14.74 -19.74 14.96
C ALA A 78 14.93 -19.66 13.43
N PHE A 79 13.91 -20.07 12.66
CA PHE A 79 13.94 -19.91 11.21
C PHE A 79 13.90 -18.44 10.80
N PHE A 80 12.98 -17.65 11.37
CA PHE A 80 12.89 -16.23 11.04
C PHE A 80 14.06 -15.42 11.62
N GLU A 81 14.59 -15.78 12.79
CA GLU A 81 15.80 -15.19 13.35
C GLU A 81 17.00 -15.36 12.41
N TRP A 82 17.17 -16.55 11.84
CA TRP A 82 18.17 -16.77 10.79
C TRP A 82 17.84 -15.95 9.53
N ALA A 83 16.60 -16.02 9.05
CA ALA A 83 16.22 -15.41 7.78
C ALA A 83 16.43 -13.88 7.76
N VAL A 84 16.19 -13.18 8.89
CA VAL A 84 16.43 -11.73 8.95
C VAL A 84 17.90 -11.34 8.83
N THR A 85 18.84 -12.26 9.08
CA THR A 85 20.28 -12.05 8.90
C THR A 85 20.77 -12.27 7.46
N VAL A 86 19.91 -12.81 6.58
CA VAL A 86 20.26 -13.08 5.20
C VAL A 86 19.78 -11.92 4.32
N PRO A 87 20.67 -11.14 3.68
CA PRO A 87 20.30 -9.86 3.04
C PRO A 87 19.13 -9.91 2.06
N LYS A 88 18.99 -11.01 1.29
CA LYS A 88 17.90 -11.20 0.32
C LYS A 88 16.57 -11.65 0.95
N LEU A 89 16.59 -12.08 2.21
CA LEU A 89 15.42 -12.55 2.95
C LEU A 89 14.96 -11.55 4.02
N THR A 90 15.83 -10.62 4.44
CA THR A 90 15.57 -9.69 5.55
C THR A 90 14.22 -9.00 5.45
N TYR A 91 13.94 -8.29 4.34
CA TYR A 91 12.65 -7.63 4.11
C TYR A 91 11.45 -8.55 4.38
N TRP A 92 11.50 -9.74 3.81
CA TRP A 92 10.38 -10.68 3.80
C TRP A 92 10.23 -11.41 5.14
N ALA A 93 11.32 -11.62 5.87
CA ALA A 93 11.34 -12.39 7.11
C ALA A 93 10.86 -11.60 8.35
N ILE A 94 10.88 -10.27 8.30
CA ILE A 94 10.54 -9.38 9.43
C ILE A 94 9.15 -9.70 10.02
N ASP A 95 8.13 -9.86 9.18
CA ASP A 95 6.76 -10.13 9.65
C ASP A 95 6.64 -11.51 10.29
N GLY A 96 7.37 -12.50 9.79
CA GLY A 96 7.41 -13.83 10.39
C GLY A 96 8.12 -13.85 11.74
N LEU A 97 9.18 -13.04 11.89
CA LEU A 97 9.86 -12.86 13.17
C LEU A 97 8.91 -12.26 14.22
N LEU A 98 8.15 -11.22 13.86
CA LEU A 98 7.09 -10.68 14.72
C LEU A 98 5.98 -11.68 14.98
N LYS A 99 5.52 -12.43 13.96
CA LYS A 99 4.45 -13.41 14.10
C LYS A 99 4.79 -14.52 15.10
N THR A 100 6.05 -14.94 15.14
CA THR A 100 6.52 -16.04 15.99
C THR A 100 6.98 -15.59 17.38
N LYS A 101 7.57 -14.39 17.52
CA LYS A 101 8.12 -13.89 18.79
C LYS A 101 7.31 -12.76 19.45
N GLY A 102 6.39 -12.13 18.72
CA GLY A 102 5.63 -10.97 19.20
C GLY A 102 6.56 -9.87 19.72
N LYS A 103 6.25 -9.32 20.91
CA LYS A 103 7.08 -8.26 21.55
C LYS A 103 8.53 -8.66 21.80
N GLN A 104 8.86 -9.97 21.86
CA GLN A 104 10.23 -10.43 22.10
C GLN A 104 11.16 -10.23 20.89
N SER A 105 10.64 -9.85 19.72
CA SER A 105 11.47 -9.47 18.56
C SER A 105 11.74 -7.98 18.46
N TYR A 106 11.16 -7.12 19.30
CA TYR A 106 11.26 -5.67 19.14
C TYR A 106 12.70 -5.17 19.14
N ASP A 107 13.57 -5.63 20.04
CA ASP A 107 14.98 -5.25 20.03
C ASP A 107 15.68 -5.63 18.72
N GLN A 108 15.35 -6.80 18.18
CA GLN A 108 15.92 -7.27 16.92
C GLN A 108 15.42 -6.42 15.75
N LEU A 109 14.15 -6.03 15.72
CA LEU A 109 13.61 -5.15 14.68
C LEU A 109 14.15 -3.72 14.79
N ILE A 110 14.33 -3.20 16.00
CA ILE A 110 14.97 -1.89 16.22
C ILE A 110 16.41 -1.93 15.74
N ALA A 111 17.16 -3.00 16.05
CA ALA A 111 18.51 -3.19 15.54
C ALA A 111 18.56 -3.21 14.01
N LEU A 112 17.59 -3.84 13.33
CA LEU A 112 17.46 -3.77 11.87
C LEU A 112 17.17 -2.34 11.40
N ALA A 113 16.23 -1.63 12.02
CA ALA A 113 15.86 -0.26 11.65
C ALA A 113 17.02 0.74 11.78
N THR A 114 17.86 0.58 12.81
CA THR A 114 19.01 1.46 13.09
C THR A 114 20.29 1.07 12.36
N ASN A 115 20.33 -0.10 11.70
CA ASN A 115 21.55 -0.55 11.03
C ASN A 115 21.74 0.17 9.68
N GLU A 116 22.66 1.14 9.67
CA GLU A 116 22.98 1.93 8.47
C GLU A 116 23.62 1.15 7.33
N GLN A 117 24.10 -0.07 7.58
CA GLN A 117 24.63 -0.97 6.54
C GLN A 117 23.52 -1.72 5.80
N LEU A 118 22.29 -1.71 6.31
CA LEU A 118 21.16 -2.32 5.62
C LEU A 118 20.55 -1.36 4.59
N PRO A 119 20.06 -1.90 3.46
CA PRO A 119 19.18 -1.18 2.54
C PRO A 119 18.02 -0.46 3.26
N VAL A 120 17.62 0.70 2.74
CA VAL A 120 16.61 1.57 3.36
C VAL A 120 15.25 0.88 3.45
N ASP A 121 14.87 0.10 2.44
CA ASP A 121 13.65 -0.70 2.39
C ASP A 121 13.57 -1.74 3.52
N ASN A 122 14.68 -2.44 3.83
CA ASN A 122 14.76 -3.37 4.96
C ASN A 122 14.54 -2.65 6.30
N ARG A 123 15.13 -1.46 6.46
CA ARG A 123 15.00 -0.64 7.66
C ARG A 123 13.57 -0.12 7.81
N ALA A 124 13.01 0.43 6.74
CA ALA A 124 11.65 0.91 6.65
C ALA A 124 10.63 -0.20 6.94
N LYS A 125 10.86 -1.41 6.42
CA LYS A 125 10.03 -2.59 6.69
C LYS A 125 10.02 -2.94 8.18
N ALA A 126 11.16 -2.91 8.85
CA ALA A 126 11.21 -3.14 10.29
C ALA A 126 10.38 -2.10 11.07
N ILE A 127 10.49 -0.82 10.69
CA ILE A 127 9.68 0.25 11.29
C ILE A 127 8.19 0.05 11.02
N LYS A 128 7.81 -0.25 9.77
CA LYS A 128 6.41 -0.50 9.39
C LYS A 128 5.81 -1.64 10.20
N SER A 129 6.51 -2.76 10.31
CA SER A 129 6.00 -3.91 11.05
C SER A 129 5.96 -3.65 12.56
N LEU A 130 6.90 -2.85 13.11
CA LEU A 130 6.79 -2.34 14.49
C LEU A 130 5.56 -1.45 14.67
N ALA A 131 5.30 -0.52 13.75
CA ALA A 131 4.16 0.39 13.80
C ALA A 131 2.84 -0.38 13.87
N LEU A 132 2.64 -1.33 12.95
CA LEU A 132 1.47 -2.19 12.88
C LEU A 132 1.29 -3.03 14.16
N HIS A 133 2.33 -3.72 14.61
CA HIS A 133 2.23 -4.63 15.75
C HIS A 133 2.10 -3.90 17.09
N SER A 134 2.71 -2.71 17.23
CA SER A 134 2.69 -1.92 18.46
C SER A 134 1.59 -0.86 18.51
N GLN A 135 0.89 -0.61 17.40
CA GLN A 135 -0.06 0.49 17.21
C GLN A 135 0.57 1.87 17.42
N GLN A 136 1.88 1.99 17.24
CA GLN A 136 2.59 3.25 17.29
C GLN A 136 2.56 3.92 15.91
N PRO A 137 2.31 5.23 15.81
CA PRO A 137 2.18 5.94 14.54
C PRO A 137 3.55 6.25 13.89
N PHE A 138 4.49 5.30 13.90
CA PHE A 138 5.84 5.48 13.35
C PHE A 138 5.85 5.61 11.83
N ASP A 139 4.78 5.19 11.15
CA ASP A 139 4.60 5.23 9.72
C ASP A 139 3.58 6.27 9.27
N ARG A 140 3.07 7.11 10.18
CA ARG A 140 2.10 8.16 9.87
C ARG A 140 2.55 9.01 8.68
N GLN A 141 1.60 9.37 7.81
CA GLN A 141 1.83 10.22 6.62
C GLN A 141 2.81 9.62 5.59
N LEU A 142 3.26 8.37 5.75
CA LEU A 142 4.10 7.69 4.78
C LEU A 142 3.25 6.80 3.87
N PRO A 143 3.75 6.45 2.66
CA PRO A 143 3.15 5.44 1.81
C PRO A 143 2.94 4.11 2.57
N ALA A 144 1.91 3.37 2.18
CA ALA A 144 1.60 2.07 2.80
C ALA A 144 2.74 1.06 2.62
N ASP A 145 3.36 1.05 1.43
CA ASP A 145 4.52 0.22 1.13
C ASP A 145 5.82 0.91 1.62
N PRO A 146 6.53 0.31 2.59
CA PRO A 146 7.79 0.85 3.10
C PRO A 146 8.93 0.86 2.08
N GLY A 147 8.81 0.17 0.94
CA GLY A 147 9.78 0.23 -0.16
C GLY A 147 9.96 1.63 -0.77
N TYR A 148 8.97 2.52 -0.61
CA TYR A 148 9.03 3.91 -1.10
C TYR A 148 9.53 4.91 -0.07
N TRP A 149 9.88 4.47 1.15
CA TRP A 149 10.33 5.37 2.21
C TRP A 149 11.78 5.78 2.00
N LYS A 150 12.08 7.02 2.35
CA LYS A 150 13.41 7.62 2.31
C LYS A 150 14.08 7.55 3.68
N ILE A 151 15.39 7.74 3.71
CA ILE A 151 16.15 7.79 4.99
C ILE A 151 15.58 8.87 5.93
N THR A 152 15.16 10.00 5.37
CA THR A 152 14.54 11.11 6.12
C THR A 152 13.19 10.77 6.73
N ASP A 153 12.53 9.70 6.26
CA ASP A 153 11.23 9.27 6.74
C ASP A 153 11.36 8.33 7.96
N LEU A 154 12.56 7.81 8.24
CA LEU A 154 12.80 6.87 9.33
C LEU A 154 12.78 7.59 10.68
N ARG A 155 11.71 7.40 11.45
CA ARG A 155 11.47 8.03 12.77
C ARG A 155 12.27 7.37 13.90
N LEU A 156 13.58 7.25 13.73
CA LEU A 156 14.47 6.48 14.62
C LEU A 156 14.49 7.04 16.05
N GLU A 157 14.47 8.36 16.22
CA GLU A 157 14.47 8.99 17.55
C GLU A 157 13.22 8.61 18.37
N GLU A 158 12.05 8.60 17.73
CA GLU A 158 10.79 8.19 18.36
C GLU A 158 10.83 6.72 18.77
N ILE A 159 11.35 5.86 17.89
CA ILE A 159 11.47 4.42 18.14
C ILE A 159 12.42 4.13 19.31
N LEU A 160 13.58 4.79 19.34
CA LEU A 160 14.56 4.64 20.42
C LEU A 160 14.03 5.19 21.75
N THR A 161 13.23 6.26 21.71
CA THR A 161 12.55 6.78 22.89
C THR A 161 11.48 5.80 23.38
N TRP A 162 10.69 5.23 22.47
CA TRP A 162 9.70 4.20 22.77
C TRP A 162 10.33 2.93 23.36
N GLN A 163 11.50 2.52 22.87
CA GLN A 163 12.30 1.43 23.42
C GLN A 163 12.67 1.69 24.89
N LYS A 164 13.24 2.87 25.18
CA LYS A 164 13.61 3.28 26.55
C LYS A 164 12.42 3.31 27.51
N ASN A 165 11.22 3.56 26.98
CA ASN A 165 9.97 3.63 27.74
C ASN A 165 9.24 2.28 27.86
N GLY A 166 9.88 1.16 27.49
CA GLY A 166 9.36 -0.19 27.73
C GLY A 166 8.30 -0.66 26.74
N TYR A 167 8.33 -0.17 25.50
CA TYR A 167 7.46 -0.63 24.40
C TYR A 167 5.95 -0.53 24.67
N GLN A 168 5.50 0.62 25.18
CA GLN A 168 4.08 0.86 25.42
C GLN A 168 3.26 0.65 24.13
N THR A 169 2.10 0.02 24.24
CA THR A 169 1.17 -0.07 23.10
C THR A 169 0.68 1.34 22.76
N GLY A 170 0.71 1.72 21.48
CA GLY A 170 0.20 3.00 21.03
C GLY A 170 -1.33 3.03 21.00
N ALA A 171 -1.89 4.24 20.90
CA ALA A 171 -3.33 4.43 20.74
C ALA A 171 -3.79 4.29 19.28
N GLY A 172 -2.86 4.00 18.35
CA GLY A 172 -3.08 4.13 16.92
C GLY A 172 -3.20 5.59 16.47
N TYR A 173 -3.77 5.79 15.28
CA TYR A 173 -4.08 7.11 14.77
C TYR A 173 -5.32 7.71 15.43
N ALA A 174 -5.33 9.02 15.63
CA ALA A 174 -6.55 9.75 15.96
C ALA A 174 -7.44 9.83 14.71
N PRO A 175 -8.73 9.46 14.77
CA PRO A 175 -9.62 9.55 13.63
C PRO A 175 -9.56 10.93 12.96
N PRO A 176 -9.33 10.99 11.64
CA PRO A 176 -9.29 12.27 10.93
C PRO A 176 -10.61 13.03 11.06
N ALA A 177 -10.55 14.37 11.01
CA ALA A 177 -11.73 15.21 11.02
C ALA A 177 -12.51 15.06 9.70
N THR A 178 -13.82 14.84 9.79
CA THR A 178 -14.70 14.67 8.63
C THR A 178 -15.80 15.72 8.62
N HIS A 179 -16.29 16.06 7.41
CA HIS A 179 -17.30 17.09 7.26
C HIS A 179 -18.70 16.57 7.63
N PRO A 180 -19.55 17.35 8.34
CA PRO A 180 -20.89 16.93 8.76
C PRO A 180 -21.81 16.48 7.62
N ALA A 181 -21.60 17.01 6.41
CA ALA A 181 -22.40 16.68 5.24
C ALA A 181 -22.28 15.20 4.80
N LEU A 182 -21.24 14.47 5.23
CA LEU A 182 -21.16 13.01 5.02
C LEU A 182 -22.27 12.26 5.78
N LYS A 183 -22.79 12.85 6.86
CA LYS A 183 -23.92 12.29 7.65
C LYS A 183 -25.26 12.90 7.26
N GLN A 184 -25.26 14.17 6.85
CA GLN A 184 -26.46 14.93 6.50
C GLN A 184 -26.24 15.63 5.14
N PRO A 185 -26.29 14.88 4.03
CA PRO A 185 -26.02 15.45 2.71
C PRO A 185 -27.15 16.41 2.29
N LEU A 186 -26.76 17.58 1.76
CA LEU A 186 -27.70 18.61 1.29
C LEU A 186 -27.61 18.85 -0.22
N THR A 187 -26.42 18.64 -0.78
CA THR A 187 -26.15 18.82 -2.22
C THR A 187 -25.97 17.49 -2.94
N THR A 188 -25.96 17.53 -4.28
CA THR A 188 -25.59 16.38 -5.11
C THR A 188 -24.18 15.90 -4.80
N LEU A 189 -23.22 16.82 -4.59
CA LEU A 189 -21.86 16.48 -4.21
C LEU A 189 -21.82 15.74 -2.87
N ASP A 190 -22.49 16.28 -1.85
CA ASP A 190 -22.55 15.65 -0.51
C ASP A 190 -23.14 14.25 -0.59
N THR A 191 -24.19 14.08 -1.41
CA THR A 191 -24.87 12.79 -1.56
C THR A 191 -23.94 11.74 -2.15
N ILE A 192 -23.15 12.09 -3.17
CA ILE A 192 -22.19 11.16 -3.78
C ILE A 192 -21.04 10.89 -2.79
N ALA A 193 -20.49 11.93 -2.17
CA ALA A 193 -19.41 11.80 -1.19
C ALA A 193 -19.82 10.94 0.03
N ALA A 194 -21.03 11.11 0.55
CA ALA A 194 -21.56 10.31 1.65
C ALA A 194 -21.70 8.82 1.29
N LYS A 195 -22.10 8.51 0.06
CA LYS A 195 -22.18 7.12 -0.42
C LYS A 195 -20.80 6.50 -0.61
N LEU A 196 -19.86 7.24 -1.20
CA LEU A 196 -18.46 6.82 -1.32
C LEU A 196 -17.87 6.56 0.07
N GLU A 197 -18.03 7.50 1.01
CA GLU A 197 -17.56 7.34 2.39
C GLU A 197 -18.14 6.10 3.08
N LYS A 198 -19.40 5.75 2.82
CA LYS A 198 -20.01 4.53 3.38
C LYS A 198 -19.29 3.26 2.90
N LYS A 199 -18.89 3.20 1.63
CA LYS A 199 -18.12 2.07 1.06
C LYS A 199 -16.70 2.05 1.62
N LEU A 200 -16.05 3.20 1.68
CA LEU A 200 -14.74 3.34 2.31
C LEU A 200 -14.78 2.92 3.80
N GLN A 201 -15.83 3.27 4.53
CA GLN A 201 -16.02 2.84 5.92
C GLN A 201 -16.12 1.33 6.06
N GLN A 202 -16.78 0.63 5.12
CA GLN A 202 -16.86 -0.83 5.12
C GLN A 202 -15.47 -1.46 4.93
N ARG A 203 -14.64 -0.87 4.06
CA ARG A 203 -13.25 -1.30 3.87
C ARG A 203 -12.41 -1.09 5.12
N ARG A 204 -12.48 0.09 5.73
CA ARG A 204 -11.79 0.37 7.00
C ARG A 204 -12.22 -0.58 8.13
N ALA A 205 -13.47 -1.07 8.10
CA ALA A 205 -13.97 -2.04 9.07
C ALA A 205 -13.45 -3.47 8.82
N SER A 206 -13.09 -3.82 7.58
CA SER A 206 -12.52 -5.14 7.26
C SER A 206 -11.01 -5.19 7.50
N HIS A 207 -10.30 -4.13 7.14
CA HIS A 207 -8.86 -3.99 7.36
C HIS A 207 -8.50 -2.51 7.45
N GLN A 208 -7.74 -2.15 8.49
CA GLN A 208 -7.17 -0.82 8.59
C GLN A 208 -5.83 -0.89 9.31
N ASP A 209 -4.90 -0.12 8.81
CA ASP A 209 -3.63 0.12 9.47
C ASP A 209 -3.87 0.95 10.75
N PRO A 210 -3.59 0.42 11.95
CA PRO A 210 -3.83 1.13 13.20
C PRO A 210 -2.91 2.34 13.37
N SER A 211 -1.76 2.39 12.69
CA SER A 211 -0.76 3.44 12.82
C SER A 211 -0.87 4.52 11.72
N ASN A 212 -1.52 4.23 10.59
CA ASN A 212 -1.56 5.14 9.46
C ASN A 212 -2.90 5.12 8.67
N PRO A 213 -3.82 6.08 8.87
CA PRO A 213 -5.21 6.00 8.40
C PRO A 213 -5.40 6.13 6.88
N SER A 214 -5.91 5.10 6.21
CA SER A 214 -6.32 5.15 4.79
C SER A 214 -7.83 5.09 4.61
N ASP A 215 -8.27 5.29 3.37
CA ASP A 215 -9.65 5.21 2.92
C ASP A 215 -10.58 6.19 3.66
N TRP A 216 -10.21 7.44 3.90
CA TRP A 216 -11.11 8.45 4.49
C TRP A 216 -11.43 9.59 3.51
N LEU A 217 -12.63 10.16 3.61
CA LEU A 217 -12.91 11.52 3.14
C LEU A 217 -12.82 12.50 4.32
N ILE A 218 -11.85 13.41 4.27
CA ILE A 218 -11.50 14.32 5.37
C ILE A 218 -11.72 15.78 5.00
N VAL A 219 -11.80 16.66 6.00
CA VAL A 219 -11.67 18.10 5.76
C VAL A 219 -10.21 18.40 5.47
N ALA A 220 -9.93 19.08 4.35
CA ALA A 220 -8.56 19.46 3.99
C ALA A 220 -7.99 20.51 4.96
N ALA A 221 -6.67 20.54 5.11
CA ALA A 221 -6.03 21.65 5.78
C ALA A 221 -6.16 22.93 4.93
N ASP A 222 -6.45 24.06 5.57
CA ASP A 222 -6.58 25.35 4.89
C ASP A 222 -5.31 25.71 4.10
N SER A 223 -4.13 25.34 4.61
CA SER A 223 -2.84 25.54 3.93
C SER A 223 -2.74 24.78 2.61
N ASP A 224 -3.30 23.57 2.54
CA ASP A 224 -3.27 22.76 1.31
C ASP A 224 -4.17 23.39 0.24
N ILE A 225 -5.37 23.82 0.64
CA ILE A 225 -6.30 24.51 -0.25
C ILE A 225 -5.72 25.84 -0.74
N GLN A 226 -5.11 26.63 0.13
CA GLN A 226 -4.44 27.88 -0.26
C GLN A 226 -3.28 27.63 -1.24
N ALA A 227 -2.48 26.60 -1.00
CA ALA A 227 -1.38 26.23 -1.90
C ALA A 227 -1.90 25.81 -3.28
N ILE A 228 -3.01 25.07 -3.33
CA ILE A 228 -3.69 24.69 -4.58
C ILE A 228 -4.25 25.91 -5.31
N ASP A 229 -4.99 26.77 -4.61
CA ASP A 229 -5.60 27.98 -5.19
C ASP A 229 -4.54 28.96 -5.71
N SER A 230 -3.32 28.95 -5.15
CA SER A 230 -2.21 29.77 -5.65
C SER A 230 -1.65 29.28 -7.00
N LYS A 231 -1.93 28.04 -7.38
CA LYS A 231 -1.42 27.39 -8.61
C LYS A 231 -2.48 27.27 -9.69
N TRP A 232 -3.72 27.00 -9.32
CA TRP A 232 -4.78 26.68 -10.26
C TRP A 232 -6.11 27.30 -9.86
N GLN A 233 -6.88 27.72 -10.87
CA GLN A 233 -8.29 28.02 -10.70
C GLN A 233 -9.10 26.75 -10.93
N LEU A 234 -9.51 26.09 -9.84
CA LEU A 234 -10.23 24.83 -9.91
C LEU A 234 -11.73 25.03 -10.20
N PRO A 235 -12.38 24.09 -10.92
CA PRO A 235 -13.83 24.03 -10.99
C PRO A 235 -14.45 24.01 -9.59
N VAL A 236 -15.48 24.83 -9.35
CA VAL A 236 -16.04 25.08 -7.99
C VAL A 236 -16.42 23.78 -7.29
N THR A 237 -17.02 22.83 -8.02
CA THR A 237 -17.41 21.53 -7.46
C THR A 237 -16.22 20.70 -7.01
N TYR A 238 -15.14 20.65 -7.81
CA TYR A 238 -13.92 19.92 -7.46
C TYR A 238 -13.19 20.59 -6.29
N ARG A 239 -13.08 21.92 -6.30
CA ARG A 239 -12.52 22.68 -5.17
C ARG A 239 -13.28 22.41 -3.86
N THR A 240 -14.61 22.42 -3.92
CA THR A 240 -15.47 22.13 -2.76
C THR A 240 -15.29 20.69 -2.28
N PHE A 241 -15.16 19.73 -3.21
CA PHE A 241 -14.85 18.35 -2.87
C PHE A 241 -13.52 18.22 -2.13
N LEU A 242 -12.45 18.83 -2.64
CA LEU A 242 -11.16 18.84 -1.94
C LEU A 242 -11.27 19.49 -0.56
N GLN A 243 -11.98 20.61 -0.44
CA GLN A 243 -12.08 21.31 0.84
C GLN A 243 -12.82 20.49 1.91
N HIS A 244 -13.95 19.87 1.57
CA HIS A 244 -14.83 19.21 2.55
C HIS A 244 -14.65 17.70 2.64
N PHE A 245 -14.20 17.06 1.56
CA PHE A 245 -14.19 15.62 1.38
C PHE A 245 -12.88 15.15 0.75
N SER A 246 -11.76 15.82 1.07
CA SER A 246 -10.43 15.45 0.57
C SER A 246 -10.17 13.96 0.83
N PRO A 247 -9.86 13.18 -0.22
CA PRO A 247 -9.35 11.83 -0.07
C PRO A 247 -8.11 11.80 0.84
N LEU A 248 -8.07 10.88 1.78
CA LEU A 248 -6.87 10.53 2.54
C LEU A 248 -6.51 9.09 2.21
N ARG A 249 -5.61 8.93 1.23
CA ARG A 249 -5.13 7.63 0.74
C ARG A 249 -6.30 6.70 0.41
N VAL A 250 -7.12 7.14 -0.53
CA VAL A 250 -8.29 6.39 -1.01
C VAL A 250 -7.88 5.65 -2.27
N MET A 251 -7.95 4.33 -2.22
CA MET A 251 -7.72 3.49 -3.40
C MET A 251 -9.02 2.79 -3.78
N ILE A 252 -9.55 3.03 -4.98
CA ILE A 252 -10.75 2.35 -5.49
C ILE A 252 -10.29 1.05 -6.13
N ASP A 253 -10.69 -0.09 -5.55
CA ASP A 253 -10.21 -1.42 -5.96
C ASP A 253 -11.39 -2.25 -6.49
N ASN A 254 -11.71 -2.03 -7.77
CA ASN A 254 -12.59 -2.89 -8.54
C ASN A 254 -11.78 -3.48 -9.68
N GLY A 255 -11.33 -4.73 -9.52
CA GLY A 255 -10.45 -5.39 -10.49
C GLY A 255 -11.01 -5.52 -11.92
N ASP A 256 -12.32 -5.35 -12.13
CA ASP A 256 -12.92 -5.36 -13.47
C ASP A 256 -12.82 -3.99 -14.17
N VAL A 257 -12.85 -2.90 -13.40
CA VAL A 257 -12.87 -1.51 -13.93
C VAL A 257 -11.50 -0.84 -13.79
N PHE A 258 -10.86 -1.02 -12.64
CA PHE A 258 -9.52 -0.54 -12.31
C PHE A 258 -8.64 -1.73 -11.90
N PRO A 259 -8.10 -2.52 -12.85
CA PRO A 259 -7.33 -3.72 -12.54
C PRO A 259 -6.11 -3.49 -11.65
N ALA A 260 -5.52 -2.29 -11.71
CA ALA A 260 -4.40 -1.87 -10.87
C ALA A 260 -4.82 -1.13 -9.59
N GLY A 261 -6.12 -0.94 -9.36
CA GLY A 261 -6.67 0.03 -8.42
C GLY A 261 -6.50 1.47 -8.92
N LEU A 262 -7.40 2.36 -8.50
CA LEU A 262 -7.33 3.80 -8.78
C LEU A 262 -7.03 4.57 -7.49
N ASP A 263 -5.92 5.31 -7.46
CA ASP A 263 -5.52 6.18 -6.36
C ASP A 263 -6.16 7.57 -6.55
N LEU A 264 -7.09 7.93 -5.68
CA LEU A 264 -7.81 9.20 -5.74
C LEU A 264 -7.10 10.25 -4.87
N TYR A 265 -6.69 11.36 -5.49
CA TYR A 265 -5.83 12.33 -4.82
C TYR A 265 -6.59 13.29 -3.91
N GLY A 266 -6.05 13.45 -2.70
CA GLY A 266 -6.45 14.48 -1.75
C GLY A 266 -5.71 15.80 -1.92
N ALA A 267 -6.18 16.83 -1.21
CA ALA A 267 -5.57 18.16 -1.21
C ALA A 267 -4.08 18.11 -0.80
N ALA A 268 -3.76 17.33 0.23
CA ALA A 268 -2.38 17.17 0.73
C ALA A 268 -1.42 16.51 -0.28
N ASP A 269 -1.97 15.80 -1.28
CA ASP A 269 -1.19 15.04 -2.25
C ASP A 269 -1.21 15.65 -3.66
N LEU A 270 -2.22 16.46 -3.98
CA LEU A 270 -2.50 16.90 -5.34
C LEU A 270 -1.30 17.55 -6.04
N ILE A 271 -0.60 18.47 -5.35
CA ILE A 271 0.54 19.18 -5.94
C ILE A 271 1.70 18.23 -6.21
N LYS A 272 2.07 17.39 -5.23
CA LYS A 272 3.21 16.47 -5.37
C LYS A 272 2.95 15.38 -6.39
N ARG A 273 1.68 14.99 -6.58
CA ARG A 273 1.26 13.96 -7.54
C ARG A 273 1.28 14.41 -9.00
N GLN A 274 1.56 15.69 -9.27
CA GLN A 274 1.80 16.14 -10.64
C GLN A 274 3.20 15.77 -11.13
N ASP A 275 4.11 15.41 -10.23
CA ASP A 275 5.46 14.99 -10.58
C ASP A 275 5.44 13.67 -11.34
N GLY A 276 6.16 13.60 -12.46
CA GLY A 276 6.13 12.50 -13.43
C GLY A 276 5.06 12.64 -14.51
N TYR A 277 4.08 13.54 -14.34
CA TYR A 277 3.02 13.83 -15.32
C TYR A 277 3.18 15.22 -15.93
N ALA A 278 2.52 16.23 -15.38
CA ALA A 278 2.61 17.60 -15.89
C ALA A 278 3.98 18.26 -15.62
N TYR A 279 4.77 17.67 -14.72
CA TYR A 279 6.04 18.23 -14.24
C TYR A 279 7.11 17.16 -14.09
N ASN A 280 8.35 17.50 -14.45
CA ASN A 280 9.53 16.68 -14.23
C ASN A 280 10.37 17.30 -13.10
N SER A 281 10.33 16.72 -11.90
CA SER A 281 11.10 17.22 -10.76
C SER A 281 12.61 17.06 -10.89
N VAL A 282 13.12 16.16 -11.72
CA VAL A 282 14.57 16.00 -11.94
C VAL A 282 15.10 17.16 -12.76
N LYS A 283 14.38 17.54 -13.81
CA LYS A 283 14.75 18.65 -14.71
C LYS A 283 14.16 20.00 -14.29
N GLN A 284 13.26 19.99 -13.31
CA GLN A 284 12.51 21.14 -12.81
C GLN A 284 11.71 21.87 -13.91
N GLU A 285 11.18 21.13 -14.88
CA GLU A 285 10.47 21.68 -16.06
C GLU A 285 9.10 21.02 -16.28
N LYS A 286 8.20 21.71 -16.99
CA LYS A 286 6.94 21.10 -17.47
C LYS A 286 7.25 20.06 -18.55
N ILE A 287 6.46 18.98 -18.62
CA ILE A 287 6.55 18.03 -19.73
C ILE A 287 5.91 18.67 -20.98
N LEU A 288 6.68 18.79 -22.07
CA LEU A 288 6.31 19.58 -23.25
C LEU A 288 5.00 19.13 -23.92
N ASP A 289 4.72 17.82 -23.93
CA ASP A 289 3.54 17.26 -24.59
C ASP A 289 2.32 17.15 -23.66
N TRP A 290 2.40 17.71 -22.44
CA TRP A 290 1.31 17.70 -21.48
C TRP A 290 0.38 18.91 -21.68
N PRO A 291 -0.95 18.74 -21.79
CA PRO A 291 -1.88 19.86 -21.92
C PRO A 291 -1.84 20.79 -20.69
N GLU A 292 -1.64 22.09 -20.90
CA GLU A 292 -1.40 23.03 -19.79
C GLU A 292 -2.56 23.16 -18.79
N ASN A 293 -3.78 22.91 -19.25
CA ASN A 293 -5.02 22.99 -18.49
C ASN A 293 -5.43 21.67 -17.84
N TYR A 294 -4.66 20.59 -18.03
CA TYR A 294 -4.99 19.27 -17.48
C TYR A 294 -4.25 19.07 -16.16
N LEU A 295 -5.03 18.85 -15.10
CA LEU A 295 -4.53 18.56 -13.76
C LEU A 295 -4.87 17.11 -13.40
N VAL A 296 -3.87 16.31 -13.04
CA VAL A 296 -4.10 14.92 -12.64
C VAL A 296 -4.75 14.89 -11.26
N ILE A 297 -5.91 14.25 -11.14
CA ILE A 297 -6.68 14.16 -9.88
C ILE A 297 -6.80 12.73 -9.34
N ALA A 298 -6.43 11.75 -10.16
CA ALA A 298 -6.29 10.35 -9.81
C ALA A 298 -5.38 9.64 -10.82
N ASP A 299 -4.89 8.45 -10.47
CA ASP A 299 -4.24 7.55 -11.43
C ASP A 299 -4.63 6.09 -11.19
N ALA A 300 -4.61 5.27 -12.24
CA ALA A 300 -4.75 3.82 -12.12
C ALA A 300 -3.53 3.14 -12.74
N GLY A 301 -2.61 2.67 -11.89
CA GLY A 301 -1.40 1.99 -12.34
C GLY A 301 -0.52 2.86 -13.26
N GLY A 302 -0.53 4.18 -13.08
CA GLY A 302 0.18 5.13 -13.94
C GLY A 302 -0.69 5.81 -15.01
N ASP A 303 -1.89 5.32 -15.30
CA ASP A 303 -2.82 5.94 -16.25
C ASP A 303 -3.54 7.14 -15.59
N PRO A 304 -3.31 8.40 -16.03
CA PRO A 304 -3.79 9.57 -15.32
C PRO A 304 -5.25 9.91 -15.66
N PHE A 305 -6.03 10.28 -14.64
CA PHE A 305 -7.33 10.93 -14.79
C PHE A 305 -7.17 12.42 -14.54
N CYS A 306 -7.39 13.21 -15.58
CA CYS A 306 -7.10 14.64 -15.62
C CYS A 306 -8.39 15.45 -15.66
N ILE A 307 -8.54 16.41 -14.75
CA ILE A 307 -9.60 17.43 -14.85
C ILE A 307 -9.16 18.56 -15.77
N ASP A 308 -10.03 18.96 -16.69
CA ASP A 308 -9.84 20.14 -17.52
C ASP A 308 -10.27 21.40 -16.77
N LEU A 309 -9.28 22.21 -16.42
CA LEU A 309 -9.44 23.47 -15.68
C LEU A 309 -10.15 24.58 -16.46
N THR A 310 -10.33 24.44 -17.78
CA THR A 310 -11.04 25.43 -18.60
C THR A 310 -12.56 25.24 -18.59
N THR A 311 -13.04 24.11 -18.08
CA THR A 311 -14.47 23.76 -18.06
C THR A 311 -15.09 24.01 -16.69
N GLU A 312 -16.25 24.64 -16.64
CA GLU A 312 -16.94 24.91 -15.36
C GLU A 312 -17.37 23.61 -14.66
N GLN A 313 -17.73 22.59 -15.42
CA GLN A 313 -18.19 21.29 -14.93
C GLN A 313 -17.03 20.37 -14.50
N GLY A 314 -15.80 20.70 -14.89
CA GLY A 314 -14.62 19.87 -14.67
C GLY A 314 -14.69 18.55 -15.43
N VAL A 315 -14.65 18.61 -16.76
CA VAL A 315 -14.58 17.44 -17.65
C VAL A 315 -13.33 16.62 -17.31
N ILE A 316 -13.46 15.30 -17.30
CA ILE A 316 -12.35 14.38 -16.99
C ILE A 316 -11.91 13.67 -18.27
N TYR A 317 -10.60 13.69 -18.51
CA TYR A 317 -9.92 12.94 -19.55
C TYR A 317 -9.03 11.88 -18.93
N THR A 318 -8.81 10.77 -19.64
CA THR A 318 -7.82 9.76 -19.27
C THR A 318 -6.85 9.49 -20.42
N SER A 319 -5.71 8.88 -20.12
CA SER A 319 -4.75 8.43 -21.13
C SER A 319 -4.02 7.20 -20.64
N MET A 320 -3.50 6.40 -21.57
CA MET A 320 -2.73 5.20 -21.23
C MET A 320 -1.23 5.52 -21.23
N HIS A 321 -0.56 5.23 -20.12
CA HIS A 321 0.88 5.43 -20.00
C HIS A 321 1.67 4.43 -20.87
N GLY A 322 2.93 4.74 -21.16
CA GLY A 322 3.84 3.83 -21.85
C GLY A 322 3.66 3.72 -23.37
N MET A 323 2.74 4.50 -23.96
CA MET A 323 2.49 4.50 -25.41
C MET A 323 3.47 5.37 -26.22
N GLY A 324 4.41 6.04 -25.55
CA GLY A 324 5.40 6.94 -26.16
C GLY A 324 4.91 8.38 -26.35
N THR A 325 3.61 8.59 -26.49
CA THR A 325 2.94 9.90 -26.51
C THR A 325 1.66 9.85 -25.67
N TRP A 326 1.25 10.99 -25.12
CA TRP A 326 -0.02 11.11 -24.40
C TRP A 326 -1.17 11.35 -25.39
N GLU A 327 -2.16 10.46 -25.37
CA GLU A 327 -3.39 10.59 -26.14
C GLU A 327 -4.58 10.58 -25.17
N PHE A 328 -5.20 11.74 -24.98
CA PHE A 328 -6.28 11.90 -24.02
C PHE A 328 -7.64 11.62 -24.63
N GLU A 329 -8.41 10.78 -23.96
CA GLU A 329 -9.80 10.47 -24.30
C GLU A 329 -10.76 10.94 -23.21
N LEU A 330 -11.99 11.27 -23.60
CA LEU A 330 -13.02 11.69 -22.66
C LEU A 330 -13.40 10.51 -21.75
N TYR A 331 -13.28 10.71 -20.45
CA TYR A 331 -13.70 9.73 -19.44
C TYR A 331 -15.06 10.09 -18.83
N ALA A 332 -15.24 11.34 -18.40
CA ALA A 332 -16.50 11.81 -17.80
C ALA A 332 -16.79 13.26 -18.20
N ALA A 333 -18.07 13.60 -18.42
CA ALA A 333 -18.47 14.94 -18.85
C ALA A 333 -18.48 15.96 -17.69
N SER A 334 -18.27 15.52 -16.45
CA SER A 334 -18.13 16.39 -15.28
C SER A 334 -17.44 15.68 -14.12
N PHE A 335 -16.95 16.47 -13.16
CA PHE A 335 -16.35 15.92 -11.94
C PHE A 335 -17.37 15.12 -11.10
N LEU A 336 -18.65 15.51 -11.10
CA LEU A 336 -19.70 14.77 -10.39
C LEU A 336 -19.99 13.40 -11.00
N GLU A 337 -19.90 13.28 -12.33
CA GLU A 337 -20.06 12.01 -13.03
C GLU A 337 -18.89 11.08 -12.71
N PHE A 338 -17.66 11.59 -12.79
CA PHE A 338 -16.46 10.86 -12.37
C PHE A 338 -16.57 10.36 -10.93
N LEU A 339 -16.92 11.24 -9.98
CA LEU A 339 -17.05 10.85 -8.58
C LEU A 339 -18.15 9.79 -8.36
N ARG A 340 -19.23 9.82 -9.16
CA ARG A 340 -20.29 8.81 -9.11
C ARG A 340 -19.80 7.45 -9.62
N GLU A 341 -18.97 7.43 -10.66
CA GLU A 341 -18.34 6.18 -11.10
C GLU A 341 -17.42 5.60 -10.02
N LEU A 342 -16.60 6.44 -9.39
CA LEU A 342 -15.76 5.98 -8.28
C LEU A 342 -16.61 5.41 -7.14
N GLU A 343 -17.70 6.10 -6.77
CA GLU A 343 -18.63 5.60 -5.76
C GLU A 343 -19.19 4.22 -6.11
N GLN A 344 -19.63 3.99 -7.35
CA GLN A 344 -20.18 2.70 -7.76
C GLN A 344 -19.14 1.57 -7.68
N ASN A 345 -17.88 1.90 -7.94
CA ASN A 345 -16.76 0.95 -8.01
C ASN A 345 -15.92 0.86 -6.72
N ALA A 346 -16.24 1.62 -5.67
CA ALA A 346 -15.50 1.61 -4.39
C ALA A 346 -15.85 0.47 -3.43
#